data_AF-A0A968RKN5-F1
#
_entry.id   AF-A0A968RKN5-F1
#
_cell.length_a   1.000
_cell.length_b   1.000
_cell.length_c   1.000
_cell.angle_alpha   90.00
_cell.angle_beta   90.00
_cell.angle_gamma   90.00
#
_symmetry.space_group_name_H-M   'P 1'
#
loop_
_entity.id
_entity.type
_entity.pdbx_description
1 polymer ?
#
loop_
_entity_poly.entity_id
_entity_poly.type
_entity_poly.pdbx_seq_one_letter_code
_entity_poly.pdbx_strand_id
1 'polypeptide(L)' 'YSYKVEQPGVEVFRRNEQGKWVLSEYSLEESLLLESVGVEIAIADIYRQVKFDEEEATDRT' A
#
# COMPACT_ATOMS: atom_id res chain seq x y z
N TYR A 1 5.49 -18.08 -18.71
CA TYR A 1 5.49 -16.63 -18.45
C TYR A 1 4.90 -16.43 -17.05
N SER A 2 5.63 -15.85 -16.11
CA SER A 2 5.12 -15.53 -14.77
C SER A 2 4.59 -14.09 -14.77
N TYR A 3 3.27 -13.91 -14.68
CA TYR A 3 2.67 -12.61 -14.41
C TYR A 3 3.05 -12.21 -12.98
N LYS A 4 3.74 -11.08 -12.83
CA LYS A 4 3.98 -10.46 -11.53
C LYS A 4 2.76 -9.60 -11.25
N VAL A 5 1.88 -10.04 -10.35
CA VAL A 5 0.88 -9.14 -9.78
C VAL A 5 1.67 -8.15 -8.92
N GLU A 6 1.71 -6.88 -9.33
CA GLU A 6 2.29 -5.83 -8.51
C GLU A 6 1.44 -5.73 -7.24
N GLN A 7 1.99 -6.15 -6.10
CA GLN A 7 1.29 -6.03 -4.83
C GLN A 7 1.09 -4.54 -4.53
N PRO A 8 -0.10 -4.13 -4.08
CA PRO A 8 -0.35 -2.73 -3.73
C PRO A 8 0.60 -2.32 -2.61
N GLY A 9 1.44 -1.32 -2.90
CA GLY A 9 2.33 -0.68 -1.94
C GLY A 9 1.96 0.79 -1.80
N VAL A 10 2.09 1.34 -0.59
CA VAL A 10 1.89 2.77 -0.32
C VAL A 10 3.22 3.44 -0.09
N GLU A 11 3.54 4.42 -0.93
CA GLU A 11 4.73 5.27 -0.78
C GLU A 11 4.34 6.57 -0.09
N VAL A 12 5.08 6.92 0.97
CA VAL A 12 4.82 8.12 1.76
C VAL A 12 6.07 8.98 1.80
N PHE A 13 5.94 10.22 1.34
CA PHE A 13 6.99 11.23 1.39
C PHE A 13 6.73 12.18 2.57
N ARG A 14 7.62 12.20 3.55
CA ARG A 14 7.54 13.10 4.72
C ARG A 14 8.79 13.92 4.88
N ARG A 15 8.66 15.15 5.37
CA ARG A 15 9.81 15.90 5.87
C ARG A 15 10.15 15.44 7.27
N ASN A 16 11.39 15.04 7.48
CA ASN A 16 11.90 14.78 8.82
C ASN A 16 12.22 16.10 9.55
N GLU A 17 12.63 16.00 10.81
CA GLU A 17 12.98 17.15 11.66
C GLU A 17 14.12 18.02 11.09
N GLN A 18 14.95 17.45 10.21
CA GLN A 18 16.02 18.17 9.51
C GLN A 18 15.54 18.85 8.22
N GLY A 19 14.23 18.80 7.94
CA GLY A 19 13.60 19.36 6.74
C GLY A 19 13.85 18.57 5.45
N LYS A 20 14.44 17.36 5.54
CA LYS A 20 14.71 16.50 4.39
C LYS A 20 13.52 15.61 4.09
N TRP A 21 13.26 15.38 2.80
CA TRP A 21 12.29 14.38 2.37
C TRP A 21 12.81 12.98 2.65
N VAL A 22 11.96 12.17 3.26
CA VAL A 22 12.17 10.75 3.54
C VAL A 22 11.03 10.00 2.85
N LEU A 23 11.40 8.96 2.10
CA LEU A 23 10.47 7.99 1.53
C LEU A 23 10.32 6.84 2.54
N SER A 24 9.07 6.46 2.79
CA SER A 24 8.71 5.26 3.54
C SER A 24 7.72 4.46 2.72
N GLU A 25 7.96 3.16 2.61
CA GLU A 25 7.10 2.22 1.92
C GLU A 25 6.32 1.43 2.97
N TYR A 26 5.03 1.26 2.74
CA TYR A 26 4.14 0.51 3.62
C TYR A 26 3.48 -0.65 2.88
N SER A 27 3.45 -1.81 3.51
CA SER A 27 2.67 -2.97 3.04
C SER A 27 1.20 -2.87 3.48
N LEU A 28 0.36 -3.76 2.93
CA LEU A 28 -1.06 -3.85 3.31
C LEU A 28 -1.28 -4.18 4.78
N GLU A 29 -0.32 -4.85 5.44
CA GLU A 29 -0.43 -5.24 6.85
C GLU A 29 -0.06 -4.13 7.83
N GLU A 30 0.46 -3.02 7.33
CA GLU A 30 0.93 -1.91 8.15
C GLU A 30 -0.13 -0.81 8.33
N SER A 31 0.13 0.08 9.29
CA SER A 31 -0.69 1.27 9.57
C SER A 31 0.09 2.56 9.35
N LEU A 32 -0.62 3.57 8.87
CA LEU A 32 -0.11 4.92 8.66
C LEU A 32 -0.66 5.88 9.72
N LEU A 33 0.22 6.45 10.53
CA LEU A 33 -0.11 7.54 11.45
C LEU A 33 -0.02 8.91 10.75
N LEU A 34 -1.11 9.66 10.76
CA LEU A 34 -1.18 11.06 10.35
C LEU A 34 -1.03 11.95 11.59
N GLU A 35 0.22 12.24 11.96
CA GLU A 35 0.58 12.91 13.22
C GLU A 35 -0.11 14.27 13.42
N SER A 36 -0.32 15.04 12.34
CA SER A 36 -0.94 16.36 12.42
C SER A 36 -2.39 16.35 12.89
N VAL A 37 -3.09 15.22 12.73
CA VAL A 37 -4.51 15.04 13.07
C VAL A 37 -4.73 13.91 14.06
N GLY A 38 -3.68 13.18 14.47
CA GLY A 38 -3.77 12.07 15.42
C GLY A 38 -4.60 10.89 14.92
N VAL A 39 -4.63 10.66 13.61
CA VAL A 39 -5.41 9.59 12.97
C VAL A 39 -4.48 8.49 12.50
N GLU A 40 -4.77 7.26 12.92
CA GLU A 40 -4.10 6.05 12.41
C GLU A 40 -5.03 5.32 11.43
N ILE A 41 -4.47 4.92 10.28
CA ILE A 41 -5.22 4.27 9.20
C ILE A 41 -4.49 2.98 8.83
N ALA A 42 -5.19 1.84 8.84
CA ALA A 42 -4.64 0.60 8.29
C ALA A 42 -4.55 0.73 6.76
N ILE A 43 -3.41 0.36 6.16
CA ILE A 43 -3.24 0.47 4.70
C ILE A 43 -4.29 -0.38 3.96
N ALA A 44 -4.61 -1.57 4.48
CA ALA A 44 -5.69 -2.41 3.95
C ALA A 44 -7.06 -1.69 3.86
N ASP A 45 -7.36 -0.75 4.77
CA ASP A 45 -8.63 0.00 4.74
C ASP A 45 -8.67 1.05 3.63
N ILE A 46 -7.51 1.54 3.17
CA ILE A 46 -7.40 2.44 2.00
C ILE A 46 -7.81 1.71 0.72
N TYR A 47 -7.47 0.43 0.62
CA TYR A 47 -7.80 -0.44 -0.52
C TYR A 47 -9.14 -1.16 -0.38
N ARG A 48 -9.94 -0.86 0.66
CA ARG A 48 -11.24 -1.50 0.91
C ARG A 48 -12.17 -1.21 -0.27
N GLN A 49 -12.35 -2.22 -1.14
CA GLN A 49 -13.17 -2.31 -2.37
C GLN A 49 -12.39 -2.55 -3.68
N VAL A 50 -11.06 -2.60 -3.65
CA VAL A 50 -10.31 -3.13 -4.80
C VAL A 50 -10.36 -4.65 -4.73
N LYS A 51 -11.29 -5.27 -5.48
CA LYS A 51 -11.14 -6.67 -5.84
C LYS A 51 -10.06 -6.72 -6.90
N PHE A 52 -8.87 -7.17 -6.52
CA PHE A 52 -7.94 -7.68 -7.51
C PHE A 52 -8.56 -8.99 -7.96
N ASP A 53 -9.22 -8.98 -9.11
CA ASP A 53 -9.60 -10.23 -9.75
C ASP A 53 -8.29 -11.00 -9.91
N GLU A 54 -8.12 -12.07 -9.13
CA GLU A 54 -7.16 -13.11 -9.46
C GLU A 54 -7.62 -13.58 -10.83
N GLU A 55 -7.01 -13.09 -11.90
CA GLU A 55 -7.22 -13.68 -13.22
C GLU A 55 -6.96 -15.17 -13.03
N GLU A 56 -8.05 -15.93 -13.09
CA GLU A 56 -8.05 -17.37 -13.02
C GLU A 56 -7.05 -17.86 -14.05
N ALA A 57 -5.85 -18.23 -13.60
CA ALA A 57 -5.02 -19.19 -14.28
C ALA A 57 -5.71 -20.55 -14.14
N THR A 58 -6.94 -20.66 -14.63
CA THR A 58 -7.71 -21.89 -14.65
C THR A 58 -8.51 -21.93 -15.95
N ASP A 59 -8.00 -22.79 -16.83
CA ASP A 59 -8.64 -23.38 -18.01
C ASP A 59 -8.69 -22.51 -19.29
N ARG A 60 -8.05 -22.93 -20.38
CA ARG A 60 -8.50 -24.11 -21.14
C ARG A 60 -7.38 -24.93 -21.78
N THR A 61 -7.63 -26.23 -21.71
CA THR A 61 -7.12 -27.37 -22.48
C THR A 61 -6.93 -27.07 -23.97
#